data_AF-A0A0Q9PVT2-F1
#
_entry.id   AF-A0A0Q9PVT2-F1
#
_cell.length_a   1.000
_cell.length_b   1.000
_cell.length_c   1.000
_cell.angle_alpha   90.00
_cell.angle_beta   90.00
_cell.angle_gamma   90.00
#
_symmetry.space_group_name_H-M   'P 1'
#
loop_
_entity.id
_entity.type
_entity.pdbx_description
1 polymer ?
#
loop_
_entity_poly.entity_id
_entity_poly.type
_entity_poly.pdbx_seq_one_letter_code
_entity_poly.pdbx_strand_id
1 'polypeptide(L)'
;MKKLPKWSKMAIIGTLMGTCFGAGVYAEDVLQRVDAYIRNDFKVVVNGQAVKLANPPLIYNNTSYLPVKELGGYLGAVVNWQDSTKTIFVNPRVNPNQPTEGTASNYLEITLQFPYAQYMDYRGATYPMLINNTDQVYYRLIDVERMGIRTDGLRKAKEKFTEQLYVSETELKNVWGNEPPKISYTNFEPIVVTEENDPLKLKKLKEYAEDFRYLQIGQVSVASNPIIFDKLKEENTYSYLTSDETGHFYRTTITLTQTTAWNNTIDYFVGSSAKEDIQAGKVTK
;
A
#
# COMPACT_ATOMS: atom_id res chain seq x y z
N MET A 1 73.05 23.23 31.69
CA MET A 1 71.79 23.98 31.44
C MET A 1 71.95 24.84 30.18
N LYS A 2 71.40 24.41 29.03
CA LYS A 2 71.41 25.19 27.78
C LYS A 2 70.01 25.77 27.54
N LYS A 3 69.94 27.10 27.40
CA LYS A 3 68.72 27.87 27.14
C LYS A 3 68.21 27.57 25.72
N LEU A 4 66.94 27.20 25.59
CA LEU A 4 66.26 27.04 24.29
C LEU A 4 65.92 28.41 23.68
N PRO A 5 66.05 28.58 22.34
CA PRO A 5 65.84 29.86 21.67
C PRO A 5 64.35 30.23 21.51
N LYS A 6 64.09 31.54 21.47
CA LYS A 6 62.76 32.20 21.50
C LYS A 6 61.81 31.88 20.32
N TRP A 7 62.22 31.05 19.35
CA TRP A 7 61.37 30.64 18.21
C TRP A 7 60.46 29.44 18.51
N SER A 8 60.61 28.82 19.68
CA SER A 8 59.81 27.67 20.12
C SER A 8 58.36 28.01 20.52
N LYS A 9 57.98 29.28 20.62
CA LYS A 9 56.61 29.70 21.00
C LYS A 9 55.66 29.97 19.82
N MET A 10 56.15 30.05 18.58
CA MET A 10 55.31 30.25 17.39
C MET A 10 55.01 28.97 16.59
N ALA A 11 55.68 27.85 16.88
CA ALA A 11 55.42 26.59 16.18
C ALA A 11 54.18 25.81 16.71
N ILE A 12 53.63 26.20 17.87
CA ILE A 12 52.55 25.45 18.53
C ILE A 12 51.15 25.85 18.00
N ILE A 13 51.00 27.01 17.35
CA ILE A 13 49.71 27.47 16.82
C ILE A 13 49.44 26.92 15.39
N GLY A 14 50.49 26.60 14.62
CA GLY A 14 50.35 26.04 13.27
C GLY A 14 49.94 24.56 13.24
N THR A 15 50.23 23.79 14.30
CA THR A 15 49.92 22.34 14.35
C THR A 15 48.48 22.05 14.78
N LEU A 16 47.77 23.03 15.36
CA LEU A 16 46.38 22.86 15.83
C LEU A 16 45.31 23.16 14.76
N MET A 17 45.69 23.66 13.58
CA MET A 17 44.76 23.93 12.47
C MET A 17 44.90 22.96 11.28
N GLY A 18 45.77 21.95 11.38
CA GLY A 18 45.99 20.96 10.31
C GLY A 18 45.21 19.65 10.44
N THR A 19 44.30 19.52 11.42
CA THR A 19 43.58 18.27 11.71
C THR A 19 42.09 18.29 11.33
N CYS A 20 41.61 19.33 10.68
CA CYS A 20 40.24 19.37 10.16
C CYS A 20 40.30 19.20 8.64
N PHE A 21 39.48 18.30 8.10
CA PHE A 21 39.41 17.86 6.69
C PHE A 21 40.37 16.72 6.29
N GLY A 22 40.02 15.53 6.76
CA GLY A 22 40.53 14.28 6.20
C GLY A 22 39.76 13.04 6.67
N ALA A 23 38.52 13.19 7.17
CA ALA A 23 37.60 12.06 7.18
C ALA A 23 37.11 11.89 5.74
N GLY A 24 37.95 11.29 4.89
CA GLY A 24 37.46 10.67 3.68
C GLY A 24 36.43 9.65 4.12
N VAL A 25 35.15 9.94 3.86
CA VAL A 25 34.15 8.88 3.79
C VAL A 25 34.62 8.04 2.61
N TYR A 26 35.37 6.98 2.89
CA TYR A 26 35.56 5.94 1.91
C TYR A 26 34.16 5.39 1.66
N ALA A 27 33.56 5.79 0.54
CA ALA A 27 32.49 5.01 -0.05
C ALA A 27 33.16 3.69 -0.44
N GLU A 28 33.05 2.71 0.46
CA GLU A 28 33.46 1.35 0.18
C GLU A 28 32.74 0.94 -1.12
N ASP A 29 33.51 0.53 -2.12
CA ASP A 29 32.94 0.14 -3.41
C ASP A 29 31.89 -0.95 -3.13
N VAL A 30 30.62 -0.65 -3.41
CA VAL A 30 29.48 -1.55 -3.10
C VAL A 30 29.65 -2.92 -3.80
N LEU A 31 30.51 -2.97 -4.82
CA LEU A 31 30.78 -4.15 -5.63
C LEU A 31 32.24 -4.57 -5.46
N GLN A 32 32.46 -5.73 -4.85
CA GLN A 32 33.75 -6.39 -4.84
C GLN A 32 33.79 -7.48 -5.92
N ARG A 33 34.77 -7.39 -6.82
CA ARG A 33 35.01 -8.46 -7.80
C ARG A 33 35.62 -9.66 -7.09
N VAL A 34 35.01 -10.83 -7.27
CA VAL A 34 35.52 -12.12 -6.81
C VAL A 34 35.60 -13.09 -7.99
N ASP A 35 36.62 -13.94 -7.99
CA ASP A 35 36.75 -15.03 -8.96
C ASP A 35 36.19 -16.31 -8.34
N ALA A 36 35.17 -16.90 -8.99
CA ALA A 36 34.48 -18.09 -8.52
C ALA A 36 34.44 -19.17 -9.60
N TYR A 37 34.33 -20.43 -9.18
CA TYR A 37 34.23 -21.58 -10.09
C TYR A 37 32.81 -22.09 -10.18
N ILE A 38 32.30 -22.31 -11.39
CA ILE A 38 31.01 -22.96 -11.63
C ILE A 38 31.15 -24.48 -11.43
N ARG A 39 30.24 -25.08 -10.66
CA ARG A 39 30.26 -26.51 -10.31
C ARG A 39 29.02 -27.23 -10.81
N ASN A 40 29.00 -27.56 -12.10
CA ASN A 40 27.92 -28.36 -12.71
C ASN A 40 27.85 -29.80 -12.19
N ASP A 41 28.92 -30.28 -11.56
CA ASP A 41 29.03 -31.62 -10.98
C ASP A 41 28.39 -31.73 -9.58
N PHE A 42 28.02 -30.60 -8.98
CA PHE A 42 27.42 -30.58 -7.64
C PHE A 42 25.98 -31.06 -7.66
N LYS A 43 25.68 -32.00 -6.76
CA LYS A 43 24.33 -32.53 -6.54
C LYS A 43 23.71 -31.83 -5.34
N VAL A 44 22.52 -31.28 -5.52
CA VAL A 44 21.75 -30.62 -4.46
C VAL A 44 20.60 -31.53 -4.07
N VAL A 45 20.42 -31.73 -2.76
CA VAL A 45 19.35 -32.56 -2.19
C VAL A 45 18.58 -31.72 -1.19
N VAL A 46 17.27 -31.58 -1.40
CA VAL A 46 16.35 -30.84 -0.51
C VAL A 46 15.32 -31.82 0.02
N ASN A 47 15.14 -31.88 1.34
CA ASN A 47 14.21 -32.81 2.00
C ASN A 47 14.39 -34.29 1.55
N GLY A 48 15.65 -34.70 1.35
CA GLY A 48 15.99 -36.06 0.90
C GLY A 48 15.76 -36.34 -0.59
N GLN A 49 15.27 -35.36 -1.36
CA GLN A 49 15.05 -35.49 -2.80
C GLN A 49 16.11 -34.73 -3.59
N ALA A 50 16.69 -35.37 -4.61
CA ALA A 50 17.62 -34.71 -5.51
C ALA A 50 16.87 -33.67 -6.35
N VAL A 51 17.39 -32.44 -6.40
CA VAL A 51 16.78 -31.32 -7.12
C VAL A 51 17.71 -30.82 -8.21
N LYS A 52 17.12 -30.34 -9.31
CA LYS A 52 17.87 -29.78 -10.44
C LYS A 52 17.77 -28.26 -10.39
N LEU A 53 18.91 -27.60 -10.25
CA LEU A 53 19.00 -26.15 -10.37
C LEU A 53 19.14 -25.75 -11.84
N ALA A 54 18.46 -24.69 -12.26
CA ALA A 54 18.64 -24.04 -13.55
C ALA A 54 19.98 -23.32 -13.61
N ASN A 55 20.38 -22.68 -12.50
CA ASN A 55 21.72 -22.09 -12.36
C ASN A 55 22.61 -22.99 -11.49
N PRO A 56 23.80 -23.38 -11.95
CA PRO A 56 24.69 -24.25 -11.20
C PRO A 56 25.27 -23.56 -9.95
N PRO A 57 25.60 -24.33 -8.89
CA PRO A 57 26.32 -23.79 -7.74
C PRO A 57 27.67 -23.18 -8.12
N LEU A 58 28.08 -22.18 -7.35
CA LEU A 58 29.41 -21.56 -7.44
C LEU A 58 30.25 -21.96 -6.23
N ILE A 59 31.57 -22.06 -6.41
CA ILE A 59 32.53 -22.11 -5.30
C ILE A 59 33.37 -20.84 -5.29
N TYR A 60 33.41 -20.23 -4.11
CA TYR A 60 34.31 -19.14 -3.80
C TYR A 60 34.88 -19.36 -2.39
N ASN A 61 36.20 -19.21 -2.21
CA ASN A 61 36.89 -19.43 -0.94
C ASN A 61 36.47 -20.74 -0.24
N ASN A 62 36.49 -21.85 -0.98
CA ASN A 62 36.12 -23.18 -0.49
C ASN A 62 34.69 -23.28 0.08
N THR A 63 33.83 -22.32 -0.24
CA THR A 63 32.42 -22.26 0.19
C THR A 63 31.52 -22.37 -1.04
N SER A 64 30.42 -23.12 -0.90
CA SER A 64 29.44 -23.30 -1.97
C SER A 64 28.34 -22.25 -1.87
N TYR A 65 28.05 -21.58 -2.98
CA TYR A 65 27.00 -20.58 -3.11
C TYR A 65 25.94 -21.10 -4.07
N LEU A 66 24.69 -21.07 -3.64
CA LEU A 66 23.55 -21.60 -4.39
C LEU A 66 22.58 -20.46 -4.77
N PRO A 67 21.87 -20.56 -5.91
CA PRO A 67 20.84 -19.61 -6.29
C PRO A 67 19.68 -19.62 -5.29
N VAL A 68 19.56 -18.55 -4.50
CA VAL A 68 18.56 -18.45 -3.42
C VAL A 68 17.12 -18.52 -3.94
N LYS A 69 16.83 -17.98 -5.14
CA LYS A 69 15.47 -18.03 -5.73
C LYS A 69 15.00 -19.46 -5.98
N GLU A 70 15.89 -20.30 -6.50
CA GLU A 70 15.59 -21.69 -6.83
C GLU A 70 15.51 -22.55 -5.58
N LEU A 71 16.49 -22.40 -4.67
CA LEU A 71 16.49 -23.11 -3.41
C LEU A 71 15.26 -22.76 -2.57
N GLY A 72 14.87 -21.47 -2.53
CA GLY A 72 13.64 -21.02 -1.90
C GLY A 72 12.41 -21.71 -2.47
N GLY A 73 12.31 -21.87 -3.80
CA GLY A 73 11.23 -22.62 -4.45
C GLY A 73 11.11 -24.07 -3.97
N TYR A 74 12.23 -24.79 -3.89
CA TYR A 74 12.26 -26.17 -3.37
C TYR A 74 11.94 -26.26 -1.87
N LEU A 75 12.23 -25.20 -1.11
CA LEU A 75 11.90 -25.07 0.32
C LEU A 75 10.48 -24.52 0.56
N GLY A 76 9.66 -24.37 -0.49
CA GLY A 76 8.29 -23.85 -0.35
C GLY A 76 8.23 -22.37 0.01
N ALA A 77 9.26 -21.58 -0.32
CA ALA A 77 9.31 -20.15 -0.15
C ALA A 77 9.13 -19.40 -1.48
N VAL A 78 8.86 -18.10 -1.39
CA VAL A 78 8.86 -17.13 -2.50
C VAL A 78 10.00 -16.15 -2.26
N VAL A 79 10.83 -15.94 -3.28
CA VAL A 79 11.99 -15.04 -3.19
C VAL A 79 11.79 -13.85 -4.12
N ASN A 80 11.79 -12.64 -3.54
CA ASN A 80 11.57 -11.39 -4.25
C ASN A 80 12.79 -10.48 -4.14
N TRP A 81 13.13 -9.82 -5.24
CA TRP A 81 14.14 -8.76 -5.28
C TRP A 81 13.46 -7.40 -5.24
N GLN A 82 13.81 -6.57 -4.25
CA GLN A 82 13.40 -5.18 -4.21
C GLN A 82 14.59 -4.31 -4.61
N ASP A 83 14.51 -3.74 -5.82
CA ASP A 83 15.62 -2.97 -6.38
C ASP A 83 15.88 -1.65 -5.67
N SER A 84 14.83 -0.98 -5.17
CA SER A 84 14.94 0.33 -4.51
C SER A 84 15.76 0.30 -3.22
N THR A 85 15.69 -0.80 -2.47
CA THR A 85 16.39 -0.97 -1.19
C THR A 85 17.49 -2.03 -1.26
N LYS A 86 17.76 -2.56 -2.46
CA LYS A 86 18.70 -3.66 -2.70
C LYS A 86 18.48 -4.83 -1.73
N THR A 87 17.22 -5.20 -1.50
CA THR A 87 16.83 -6.20 -0.50
C THR A 87 16.32 -7.47 -1.18
N ILE A 88 16.81 -8.63 -0.73
CA ILE A 88 16.26 -9.93 -1.10
C ILE A 88 15.34 -10.39 0.03
N PHE A 89 14.04 -10.53 -0.26
CA PHE A 89 13.07 -11.10 0.66
C PHE A 89 12.92 -12.59 0.39
N VAL A 90 13.03 -13.41 1.43
CA VAL A 90 12.78 -14.86 1.38
C VAL A 90 11.59 -15.15 2.30
N ASN A 91 10.43 -15.38 1.70
CA ASN A 91 9.17 -15.51 2.44
C ASN A 91 8.68 -16.96 2.37
N PRO A 92 8.66 -17.71 3.48
CA PRO A 92 8.02 -19.03 3.51
C PRO A 92 6.56 -18.94 3.05
N ARG A 93 6.08 -19.90 2.27
CA ARG A 93 4.64 -19.97 1.98
C ARG A 93 3.92 -20.46 3.22
N VAL A 94 3.01 -19.64 3.71
CA VAL A 94 2.18 -19.98 4.87
C VAL A 94 0.95 -20.80 4.42
N ASN A 95 0.62 -20.79 3.12
CA ASN A 95 -0.51 -21.51 2.54
C ASN A 95 -0.09 -22.23 1.23
N PRO A 96 -0.48 -23.51 1.03
CA PRO A 96 -0.22 -24.27 -0.20
C PRO A 96 -0.70 -23.60 -1.50
N ASN A 97 -1.74 -22.77 -1.42
CA ASN A 97 -2.34 -22.07 -2.57
C ASN A 97 -1.64 -20.73 -2.89
N GLN A 98 -0.56 -20.38 -2.18
CA GLN A 98 0.20 -19.16 -2.47
C GLN A 98 0.98 -19.32 -3.78
N PRO A 99 0.87 -18.36 -4.72
CA PRO A 99 1.50 -18.47 -6.03
C PRO A 99 3.03 -18.59 -5.92
N THR A 100 3.61 -19.28 -6.89
CA THR A 100 5.06 -19.56 -6.97
C THR A 100 5.91 -18.32 -7.18
N GLU A 101 5.32 -17.23 -7.64
CA GLU A 101 5.96 -15.93 -7.82
C GLU A 101 5.13 -14.84 -7.14
N GLY A 102 5.80 -13.92 -6.45
CA GLY A 102 5.21 -12.70 -5.92
C GLY A 102 5.05 -11.68 -7.02
N THR A 103 4.22 -11.96 -8.02
CA THR A 103 4.01 -11.04 -9.14
C THR A 103 2.62 -10.41 -9.03
N ALA A 104 2.59 -9.08 -9.10
CA ALA A 104 1.44 -8.20 -9.21
C ALA A 104 0.52 -8.45 -10.43
N SER A 105 0.54 -9.65 -11.00
CA SER A 105 -0.02 -9.97 -12.32
C SER A 105 -1.23 -10.90 -12.26
N ASN A 106 -1.38 -11.73 -11.22
CA ASN A 106 -2.54 -12.63 -11.05
C ASN A 106 -3.19 -12.39 -9.69
N TYR A 107 -3.94 -11.30 -9.58
CA TYR A 107 -4.80 -11.08 -8.43
C TYR A 107 -5.96 -12.08 -8.45
N LEU A 108 -6.34 -12.56 -7.27
CA LEU A 108 -7.65 -13.20 -7.12
C LEU A 108 -8.71 -12.19 -7.54
N GLU A 109 -9.54 -12.51 -8.54
CA GLU A 109 -10.68 -11.67 -8.88
C GLU A 109 -11.76 -11.82 -7.80
N ILE A 110 -12.24 -10.70 -7.28
CA ILE A 110 -13.38 -10.62 -6.36
C ILE A 110 -14.44 -9.67 -6.94
N THR A 111 -15.67 -9.78 -6.47
CA THR A 111 -16.75 -8.82 -6.80
C THR A 111 -17.20 -8.10 -5.55
N LEU A 112 -17.62 -6.84 -5.67
CA LEU A 112 -18.37 -6.18 -4.61
C LEU A 112 -19.68 -6.96 -4.35
N GLN A 113 -19.95 -7.28 -3.09
CA GLN A 113 -21.20 -7.94 -2.68
C GLN A 113 -21.88 -7.16 -1.57
N PHE A 114 -21.22 -6.99 -0.43
CA PHE A 114 -21.68 -6.14 0.66
C PHE A 114 -20.59 -5.15 1.07
N PRO A 115 -20.25 -4.18 0.21
CA PRO A 115 -19.31 -3.13 0.58
C PRO A 115 -19.91 -2.17 1.59
N TYR A 116 -19.12 -1.81 2.60
CA TYR A 116 -19.44 -0.78 3.56
C TYR A 116 -18.17 -0.03 3.95
N ALA A 117 -18.32 1.22 4.34
CA ALA A 117 -17.22 2.03 4.84
C ALA A 117 -17.40 2.36 6.30
N GLN A 118 -16.29 2.43 7.02
CA GLN A 118 -16.27 2.83 8.43
C GLN A 118 -14.94 3.47 8.79
N TYR A 119 -14.94 4.24 9.88
CA TYR A 119 -13.71 4.71 10.51
C TYR A 119 -13.15 3.62 11.43
N MET A 120 -11.86 3.31 11.30
CA MET A 120 -11.16 2.32 12.09
C MET A 120 -10.05 2.99 12.90
N ASP A 121 -10.02 2.76 14.20
CA ASP A 121 -8.94 3.15 15.09
C ASP A 121 -7.81 2.12 15.02
N TYR A 122 -6.59 2.60 14.76
CA TYR A 122 -5.39 1.78 14.72
C TYR A 122 -4.17 2.61 15.13
N ARG A 123 -3.42 2.09 16.11
CA ARG A 123 -2.15 2.68 16.60
C ARG A 123 -2.21 4.19 16.88
N GLY A 124 -3.31 4.65 17.48
CA GLY A 124 -3.48 6.03 17.94
C GLY A 124 -4.01 7.01 16.89
N ALA A 125 -4.42 6.54 15.71
CA ALA A 125 -5.07 7.34 14.68
C ALA A 125 -6.33 6.65 14.16
N THR A 126 -7.20 7.44 13.52
CA THR A 126 -8.48 7.00 12.96
C THR A 126 -8.43 7.09 11.44
N TYR A 127 -8.77 5.99 10.77
CA TYR A 127 -8.61 5.85 9.32
C TYR A 127 -9.94 5.50 8.65
N PRO A 128 -10.30 6.18 7.54
CA PRO A 128 -11.43 5.75 6.72
C PRO A 128 -11.07 4.46 5.98
N MET A 129 -11.92 3.44 6.08
CA MET A 129 -11.71 2.13 5.49
C MET A 129 -12.92 1.71 4.66
N LEU A 130 -12.70 1.33 3.40
CA LEU A 130 -13.65 0.57 2.60
C LEU A 130 -13.41 -0.92 2.79
N ILE A 131 -14.49 -1.63 3.14
CA ILE A 131 -14.49 -3.06 3.41
C ILE A 131 -15.52 -3.71 2.49
N ASN A 132 -15.17 -4.84 1.88
CA ASN A 132 -16.08 -5.65 1.10
C ASN A 132 -16.30 -6.98 1.81
N ASN A 133 -17.53 -7.27 2.22
CA ASN A 133 -17.90 -8.54 2.83
C ASN A 133 -18.51 -9.46 1.76
N THR A 134 -17.89 -10.63 1.58
CA THR A 134 -18.23 -11.61 0.53
C THR A 134 -18.26 -13.02 1.15
N ASP A 135 -17.46 -13.97 0.66
CA ASP A 135 -17.16 -15.25 1.31
C ASP A 135 -16.23 -15.08 2.53
N GLN A 136 -15.37 -14.06 2.46
CA GLN A 136 -14.59 -13.52 3.56
C GLN A 136 -14.57 -11.99 3.51
N VAL A 137 -14.04 -11.38 4.56
CA VAL A 137 -13.90 -9.93 4.67
C VAL A 137 -12.63 -9.49 3.92
N TYR A 138 -12.77 -8.49 3.06
CA TYR A 138 -11.66 -7.87 2.34
C TYR A 138 -11.57 -6.38 2.64
N TYR A 139 -10.38 -5.89 2.92
CA TYR A 139 -10.08 -4.48 3.16
C TYR A 139 -9.42 -3.88 1.93
N ARG A 140 -9.84 -2.70 1.51
CA ARG A 140 -9.25 -2.03 0.36
C ARG A 140 -7.78 -1.68 0.63
N LEU A 141 -6.90 -2.07 -0.30
CA LEU A 141 -5.45 -2.03 -0.14
C LEU A 141 -4.92 -0.63 0.17
N ILE A 142 -5.38 0.39 -0.58
CA ILE A 142 -4.90 1.76 -0.38
C ILE A 142 -5.23 2.29 1.02
N ASP A 143 -6.37 1.89 1.58
CA ASP A 143 -6.76 2.31 2.93
C ASP A 143 -5.89 1.61 3.99
N VAL A 144 -5.58 0.32 3.81
CA VAL A 144 -4.62 -0.43 4.64
C VAL A 144 -3.23 0.22 4.61
N GLU A 145 -2.78 0.66 3.43
CA GLU A 145 -1.48 1.33 3.27
C GLU A 145 -1.45 2.69 3.98
N ARG A 146 -2.55 3.46 3.98
CA ARG A 146 -2.66 4.72 4.75
C ARG A 146 -2.49 4.50 6.26
N MET A 147 -2.83 3.32 6.78
CA MET A 147 -2.61 2.94 8.18
C MET A 147 -1.14 2.62 8.52
N GLY A 148 -0.23 2.68 7.53
CA GLY A 148 1.18 2.34 7.69
C GLY A 148 1.46 0.84 7.78
N ILE A 149 0.51 0.00 7.36
CA ILE A 149 0.69 -1.46 7.31
C ILE A 149 1.46 -1.81 6.04
N ARG A 150 2.56 -2.57 6.17
CA ARG A 150 3.34 -3.06 5.02
C ARG A 150 2.57 -4.16 4.29
N THR A 151 2.31 -3.97 3.00
CA THR A 151 1.46 -4.86 2.18
C THR A 151 2.21 -5.64 1.10
N ASP A 152 3.54 -5.45 0.98
CA ASP A 152 4.37 -6.00 -0.11
C ASP A 152 4.27 -7.53 -0.21
N GLY A 153 4.21 -8.21 0.93
CA GLY A 153 4.15 -9.67 1.03
C GLY A 153 2.74 -10.28 1.08
N LEU A 154 1.68 -9.45 1.11
CA LEU A 154 0.31 -9.93 1.28
C LEU A 154 -0.30 -10.35 -0.05
N ARG A 155 -1.12 -11.42 -0.02
CA ARG A 155 -1.94 -11.79 -1.17
C ARG A 155 -3.01 -10.73 -1.39
N LYS A 156 -2.98 -10.17 -2.60
CA LYS A 156 -3.93 -9.15 -3.04
C LYS A 156 -5.02 -9.77 -3.90
N ALA A 157 -6.22 -9.24 -3.78
CA ALA A 157 -7.34 -9.47 -4.67
C ALA A 157 -7.60 -8.20 -5.49
N LYS A 158 -8.15 -8.35 -6.70
CA LYS A 158 -8.56 -7.24 -7.55
C LYS A 158 -10.07 -7.31 -7.73
N GLU A 159 -10.75 -6.24 -7.41
CA GLU A 159 -12.18 -6.16 -7.61
C GLU A 159 -12.49 -5.99 -9.10
N LYS A 160 -13.43 -6.80 -9.59
CA LYS A 160 -13.72 -7.00 -11.01
C LYS A 160 -14.08 -5.72 -11.74
N PHE A 161 -14.89 -4.86 -11.13
CA PHE A 161 -15.51 -3.72 -11.81
C PHE A 161 -14.73 -2.43 -11.58
N THR A 162 -14.49 -2.09 -10.33
CA THR A 162 -13.74 -0.92 -9.85
C THR A 162 -12.24 -1.01 -10.09
N GLU A 163 -11.71 -2.22 -10.27
CA GLU A 163 -10.28 -2.53 -10.42
C GLU A 163 -9.42 -2.20 -9.19
N GLN A 164 -10.06 -1.83 -8.08
CA GLN A 164 -9.37 -1.55 -6.83
C GLN A 164 -8.79 -2.84 -6.25
N LEU A 165 -7.63 -2.71 -5.60
CA LEU A 165 -6.98 -3.82 -4.93
C LEU A 165 -7.47 -3.94 -3.49
N TYR A 166 -7.53 -5.18 -3.01
CA TYR A 166 -7.99 -5.56 -1.69
C TYR A 166 -7.06 -6.60 -1.07
N VAL A 167 -7.13 -6.75 0.25
CA VAL A 167 -6.45 -7.79 1.02
C VAL A 167 -7.46 -8.43 1.97
N SER A 168 -7.47 -9.76 2.04
CA SER A 168 -8.39 -10.47 2.95
C SER A 168 -8.02 -10.24 4.42
N GLU A 169 -9.01 -10.30 5.31
CA GLU A 169 -8.81 -10.26 6.75
C GLU A 169 -7.87 -11.38 7.22
N THR A 170 -7.98 -12.58 6.62
CA THR A 170 -7.10 -13.71 6.90
C THR A 170 -5.63 -13.38 6.65
N GLU A 171 -5.32 -12.67 5.57
CA GLU A 171 -3.95 -12.21 5.28
C GLU A 171 -3.51 -11.12 6.26
N LEU A 172 -4.40 -10.19 6.60
CA LEU A 172 -4.09 -9.05 7.47
C LEU A 172 -3.87 -9.43 8.93
N LYS A 173 -4.54 -10.48 9.43
CA LYS A 173 -4.32 -11.03 10.78
C LYS A 173 -2.84 -11.42 11.01
N ASN A 174 -2.10 -11.76 9.95
CA ASN A 174 -0.68 -12.10 10.03
C ASN A 174 0.23 -10.87 10.23
N VAL A 175 -0.25 -9.65 9.92
CA VAL A 175 0.56 -8.41 10.01
C VAL A 175 0.06 -7.43 11.07
N TRP A 176 -1.19 -7.56 11.53
CA TRP A 176 -1.72 -6.73 12.61
C TRP A 176 -1.06 -7.01 13.98
N GLY A 177 -0.48 -8.18 14.17
CA GLY A 177 0.09 -8.59 15.45
C GLY A 177 -0.98 -8.65 16.54
N ASN A 178 -0.65 -8.18 17.75
CA ASN A 178 -1.53 -8.28 18.91
C ASN A 178 -2.58 -7.15 19.01
N GLU A 179 -2.52 -6.14 18.13
CA GLU A 179 -3.39 -4.96 18.17
C GLU A 179 -4.05 -4.73 16.81
N PRO A 180 -5.10 -5.49 16.46
CA PRO A 180 -5.81 -5.30 15.21
C PRO A 180 -6.59 -3.97 15.19
N PRO A 181 -6.83 -3.40 14.00
CA PRO A 181 -7.73 -2.25 13.84
C PRO A 181 -9.10 -2.53 14.46
N LYS A 182 -9.67 -1.52 15.12
CA LYS A 182 -11.00 -1.60 15.75
C LYS A 182 -11.93 -0.56 15.15
N ILE A 183 -13.22 -0.84 15.15
CA ILE A 183 -14.22 0.16 14.75
C ILE A 183 -14.11 1.37 15.68
N SER A 184 -14.07 2.56 15.09
CA SER A 184 -14.07 3.81 15.84
C SER A 184 -15.49 4.12 16.31
N TYR A 185 -15.70 4.11 17.64
CA TYR A 185 -16.99 4.46 18.24
C TYR A 185 -17.11 5.95 18.58
N THR A 186 -15.99 6.68 18.54
CA THR A 186 -15.93 8.13 18.78
C THR A 186 -16.23 8.93 17.51
N ASN A 187 -16.06 8.32 16.32
CA ASN A 187 -16.33 8.93 15.03
C ASN A 187 -17.54 8.27 14.35
N PHE A 188 -18.74 8.56 14.85
CA PHE A 188 -20.00 8.08 14.26
C PHE A 188 -20.46 9.04 13.14
N GLU A 189 -19.75 9.00 12.02
CA GLU A 189 -20.10 9.76 10.83
C GLU A 189 -20.85 8.83 9.86
N PRO A 190 -22.07 9.19 9.40
CA PRO A 190 -22.87 8.32 8.54
C PRO A 190 -22.25 8.12 7.17
N ILE A 191 -21.30 8.98 6.78
CA ILE A 191 -20.62 8.99 5.49
C ILE A 191 -19.13 9.13 5.72
N VAL A 192 -18.38 8.22 5.11
CA VAL A 192 -16.91 8.21 5.17
C VAL A 192 -16.36 8.99 3.99
N VAL A 193 -15.43 9.91 4.28
CA VAL A 193 -14.69 10.68 3.26
C VAL A 193 -13.20 10.44 3.43
N THR A 194 -12.48 10.11 2.35
CA THR A 194 -11.03 9.92 2.37
C THR A 194 -10.31 11.21 1.97
N GLU A 195 -9.20 11.50 2.67
CA GLU A 195 -8.21 12.52 2.29
C GLU A 195 -8.72 13.98 2.18
N GLU A 196 -9.89 14.28 2.75
CA GLU A 196 -10.42 15.63 2.87
C GLU A 196 -10.44 16.10 4.33
N ASN A 197 -9.87 17.28 4.57
CA ASN A 197 -9.71 17.87 5.90
C ASN A 197 -10.39 19.24 6.01
N ASP A 198 -10.86 19.82 4.90
CA ASP A 198 -11.59 21.08 4.89
C ASP A 198 -13.01 20.86 5.46
N PRO A 199 -13.35 21.51 6.58
CA PRO A 199 -14.63 21.29 7.25
C PRO A 199 -15.83 21.75 6.42
N LEU A 200 -15.68 22.77 5.56
CA LEU A 200 -16.76 23.24 4.69
C LEU A 200 -17.03 22.22 3.59
N LYS A 201 -15.98 21.66 2.97
CA LYS A 201 -16.13 20.63 1.95
C LYS A 201 -16.71 19.35 2.53
N LEU A 202 -16.20 18.89 3.68
CA LEU A 202 -16.74 17.74 4.40
C LEU A 202 -18.23 17.92 4.71
N LYS A 203 -18.62 19.09 5.22
CA LYS A 203 -20.03 19.42 5.49
C LYS A 203 -20.87 19.31 4.21
N LYS A 204 -20.39 19.86 3.08
CA LYS A 204 -21.13 19.83 1.81
C LYS A 204 -21.26 18.45 1.18
N LEU A 205 -20.23 17.60 1.29
CA LEU A 205 -20.33 16.21 0.85
C LEU A 205 -21.38 15.44 1.66
N LYS A 206 -21.44 15.71 2.97
CA LYS A 206 -22.43 15.09 3.87
C LYS A 206 -23.85 15.57 3.57
N GLU A 207 -24.06 16.89 3.45
CA GLU A 207 -25.35 17.47 3.06
C GLU A 207 -25.85 16.88 1.74
N TYR A 208 -24.97 16.85 0.73
CA TYR A 208 -25.28 16.23 -0.56
C TYR A 208 -25.74 14.77 -0.40
N ALA A 209 -24.97 13.94 0.30
CA ALA A 209 -25.32 12.53 0.47
C ALA A 209 -26.63 12.30 1.25
N GLU A 210 -26.95 13.14 2.25
CA GLU A 210 -28.24 13.08 2.95
C GLU A 210 -29.41 13.47 2.05
N ASP A 211 -29.25 14.50 1.20
CA ASP A 211 -30.29 14.94 0.26
C ASP A 211 -30.68 13.81 -0.72
N PHE A 212 -29.72 12.98 -1.14
CA PHE A 212 -29.97 11.84 -2.03
C PHE A 212 -30.44 10.56 -1.31
N ARG A 213 -30.26 10.46 0.02
CA ARG A 213 -30.65 9.26 0.79
C ARG A 213 -32.16 9.06 0.84
N TYR A 214 -32.94 10.14 0.73
CA TYR A 214 -34.40 10.09 0.83
C TYR A 214 -35.11 10.63 -0.42
N LEU A 215 -34.40 10.71 -1.55
CA LEU A 215 -34.94 11.28 -2.76
C LEU A 215 -36.08 10.43 -3.32
N GLN A 216 -37.26 11.04 -3.43
CA GLN A 216 -38.45 10.48 -4.06
C GLN A 216 -38.79 11.28 -5.33
N ILE A 217 -38.98 10.59 -6.45
CA ILE A 217 -39.45 11.19 -7.70
C ILE A 217 -40.81 10.56 -8.02
N GLY A 218 -41.89 11.31 -7.76
CA GLY A 218 -43.26 10.78 -7.87
C GLY A 218 -43.53 9.73 -6.79
N GLN A 219 -43.90 8.50 -7.19
CA GLN A 219 -44.05 7.35 -6.29
C GLN A 219 -42.83 6.42 -6.26
N VAL A 220 -41.74 6.79 -6.95
CA VAL A 220 -40.53 5.97 -7.06
C VAL A 220 -39.48 6.51 -6.08
N SER A 221 -39.02 5.65 -5.17
CA SER A 221 -37.83 5.92 -4.37
C SER A 221 -36.59 5.77 -5.24
N VAL A 222 -35.80 6.83 -5.38
CA VAL A 222 -34.51 6.80 -6.09
C VAL A 222 -33.35 7.01 -5.11
N ALA A 223 -33.62 6.72 -3.83
CA ALA A 223 -32.68 6.81 -2.73
C ALA A 223 -31.37 6.10 -3.06
N SER A 224 -30.26 6.82 -2.93
CA SER A 224 -28.93 6.31 -3.24
C SER A 224 -27.98 6.73 -2.13
N ASN A 225 -27.51 5.77 -1.34
CA ASN A 225 -26.61 6.03 -0.23
C ASN A 225 -25.14 5.84 -0.67
N PRO A 226 -24.31 6.90 -0.67
CA PRO A 226 -22.88 6.77 -0.95
C PRO A 226 -22.21 5.82 0.05
N ILE A 227 -21.39 4.89 -0.46
CA ILE A 227 -20.64 3.97 0.40
C ILE A 227 -19.44 4.69 1.01
N ILE A 228 -18.62 5.33 0.18
CA ILE A 228 -17.44 6.10 0.57
C ILE A 228 -17.17 7.18 -0.47
N PHE A 229 -16.80 8.39 -0.02
CA PHE A 229 -16.28 9.42 -0.91
C PHE A 229 -14.75 9.36 -0.94
N ASP A 230 -14.21 9.08 -2.12
CA ASP A 230 -12.79 9.19 -2.40
C ASP A 230 -12.47 10.54 -3.03
N LYS A 231 -11.58 11.29 -2.39
CA LYS A 231 -11.01 12.49 -3.01
C LYS A 231 -10.12 12.09 -4.18
N LEU A 232 -10.35 12.74 -5.33
CA LEU A 232 -9.55 12.54 -6.54
C LEU A 232 -8.40 13.55 -6.62
N LYS A 233 -7.52 13.36 -7.60
CA LYS A 233 -6.38 14.25 -7.82
C LYS A 233 -6.82 15.62 -8.34
N GLU A 234 -7.89 15.62 -9.13
CA GLU A 234 -8.54 16.82 -9.63
C GLU A 234 -9.08 17.63 -8.46
N GLU A 235 -8.85 18.95 -8.50
CA GLU A 235 -9.20 19.82 -7.39
C GLU A 235 -10.71 19.73 -7.08
N ASN A 236 -11.03 19.66 -5.78
CA ASN A 236 -12.41 19.64 -5.28
C ASN A 236 -13.29 18.53 -5.89
N THR A 237 -12.66 17.47 -6.41
CA THR A 237 -13.35 16.39 -7.11
C THR A 237 -13.32 15.12 -6.27
N TYR A 238 -14.45 14.43 -6.24
CA TYR A 238 -14.66 13.24 -5.44
C TYR A 238 -15.39 12.18 -6.24
N SER A 239 -15.13 10.92 -5.96
CA SER A 239 -15.93 9.81 -6.48
C SER A 239 -16.53 8.99 -5.35
N TYR A 240 -17.72 8.44 -5.56
CA TYR A 240 -18.32 7.51 -4.62
C TYR A 240 -19.04 6.39 -5.34
N LEU A 241 -19.15 5.25 -4.66
CA LEU A 241 -19.90 4.09 -5.14
C LEU A 241 -21.30 4.08 -4.55
N THR A 242 -22.27 3.63 -5.34
CA THR A 242 -23.64 3.34 -4.91
C THR A 242 -24.10 2.04 -5.54
N SER A 243 -25.06 1.39 -4.90
CA SER A 243 -25.77 0.24 -5.47
C SER A 243 -27.26 0.57 -5.60
N ASP A 244 -27.91 0.05 -6.63
CA ASP A 244 -29.38 0.04 -6.68
C ASP A 244 -29.97 -1.13 -5.87
N GLU A 245 -31.30 -1.25 -5.87
CA GLU A 245 -32.05 -2.29 -5.16
C GLU A 245 -31.70 -3.72 -5.62
N THR A 246 -31.12 -3.87 -6.82
CA THR A 246 -30.69 -5.16 -7.36
C THR A 246 -29.27 -5.53 -6.97
N GLY A 247 -28.55 -4.62 -6.30
CA GLY A 247 -27.12 -4.76 -5.98
C GLY A 247 -26.22 -4.41 -7.16
N HIS A 248 -26.74 -3.75 -8.19
CA HIS A 248 -25.95 -3.28 -9.33
C HIS A 248 -25.23 -1.99 -8.96
N PHE A 249 -23.92 -1.93 -9.19
CA PHE A 249 -23.07 -0.85 -8.73
C PHE A 249 -22.85 0.23 -9.80
N TYR A 250 -22.81 1.46 -9.32
CA TYR A 250 -22.50 2.66 -10.10
C TYR A 250 -21.40 3.45 -9.39
N ARG A 251 -20.61 4.17 -10.16
CA ARG A 251 -19.71 5.20 -9.63
C ARG A 251 -20.24 6.56 -10.03
N THR A 252 -20.27 7.49 -9.08
CA THR A 252 -20.60 8.88 -9.35
C THR A 252 -19.39 9.74 -9.02
N THR A 253 -18.99 10.58 -9.97
CA THR A 253 -17.98 11.62 -9.77
C THR A 253 -18.66 12.97 -9.61
N ILE A 254 -18.29 13.72 -8.58
CA ILE A 254 -18.80 15.06 -8.31
C ILE A 254 -17.65 16.04 -8.17
N THR A 255 -17.91 17.30 -8.53
CA THR A 255 -16.98 18.40 -8.29
C THR A 255 -17.65 19.47 -7.44
N LEU A 256 -17.00 19.88 -6.35
CA LEU A 256 -17.44 21.02 -5.56
C LEU A 256 -16.98 22.32 -6.22
N THR A 257 -17.91 23.24 -6.41
CA THR A 257 -17.63 24.60 -6.86
C THR A 257 -17.65 25.54 -5.67
N GLN A 258 -16.57 26.31 -5.51
CA GLN A 258 -16.51 27.35 -4.50
C GLN A 258 -17.45 28.50 -4.89
N THR A 259 -18.21 28.98 -3.91
CA THR A 259 -18.99 30.21 -4.02
C THR A 259 -18.59 31.16 -2.89
N THR A 260 -18.81 32.45 -3.13
CA THR A 260 -18.55 33.49 -2.13
C THR A 260 -19.84 34.25 -1.92
N ALA A 261 -20.38 34.21 -0.71
CA ALA A 261 -21.55 34.98 -0.33
C ALA A 261 -21.26 36.49 -0.33
N TRP A 262 -22.30 37.32 -0.36
CA TRP A 262 -22.17 38.78 -0.38
C TRP A 262 -21.39 39.37 0.80
N ASN A 263 -21.28 38.63 1.90
CA ASN A 263 -20.52 38.99 3.11
C ASN A 263 -19.08 38.43 3.09
N ASN A 264 -18.53 38.03 1.93
CA ASN A 264 -17.22 37.38 1.75
C ASN A 264 -17.06 36.03 2.47
N THR A 265 -18.14 35.37 2.89
CA THR A 265 -18.04 34.01 3.43
C THR A 265 -17.90 33.02 2.27
N ILE A 266 -16.91 32.13 2.37
CA ILE A 266 -16.71 31.04 1.41
C ILE A 266 -17.69 29.92 1.73
N ASP A 267 -18.32 29.36 0.70
CA ASP A 267 -19.12 28.15 0.77
C ASP A 267 -18.85 27.26 -0.46
N TYR A 268 -19.36 26.03 -0.46
CA TYR A 268 -19.25 25.09 -1.57
C TYR A 268 -20.62 24.54 -1.96
N PHE A 269 -20.78 24.18 -3.23
CA PHE A 269 -21.92 23.42 -3.72
C PHE A 269 -21.47 22.38 -4.74
N VAL A 270 -22.28 21.36 -5.00
CA VAL A 270 -21.98 20.39 -6.06
C VAL A 270 -22.27 21.03 -7.41
N GLY A 271 -21.20 21.38 -8.15
CA GLY A 271 -21.30 22.07 -9.44
C GLY A 271 -21.53 21.13 -10.61
N SER A 272 -21.10 19.87 -10.50
CA SER A 272 -21.33 18.83 -11.50
C SER A 272 -21.41 17.45 -10.85
N SER A 273 -22.15 16.55 -11.50
CA SER A 273 -22.23 15.13 -11.14
C SER A 273 -22.29 14.29 -12.42
N ALA A 274 -21.44 13.27 -12.52
CA ALA A 274 -21.45 12.29 -13.59
C ALA A 274 -21.55 10.88 -13.01
N LYS A 275 -22.61 10.15 -13.38
CA LYS A 275 -22.84 8.77 -12.95
C LYS A 275 -22.45 7.81 -14.08
N GLU A 276 -21.58 6.86 -13.78
CA GLU A 276 -21.18 5.76 -14.65
C GLU A 276 -21.69 4.43 -14.10
N ASP A 277 -22.17 3.58 -15.01
CA ASP A 277 -22.42 2.17 -14.73
C ASP A 277 -21.10 1.42 -14.85
N ILE A 278 -20.55 0.97 -13.71
CA ILE A 278 -19.25 0.30 -13.66
C ILE A 278 -19.33 -1.19 -14.02
N GLN A 279 -20.54 -1.72 -14.19
CA GLN A 279 -20.79 -3.11 -14.57
C GLN A 279 -21.25 -3.24 -16.03
N ALA A 280 -21.70 -2.15 -16.67
CA ALA A 280 -22.00 -2.10 -18.09
C ALA A 280 -20.73 -2.32 -18.95
N GLY A 281 -20.76 -3.32 -19.82
CA GLY A 281 -19.76 -3.46 -20.89
C GLY A 281 -18.55 -4.37 -20.61
N LYS A 282 -18.42 -4.99 -19.42
CA LYS A 282 -17.48 -6.11 -19.22
C LYS A 282 -18.12 -7.43 -19.70
N VAL A 283 -18.48 -7.48 -20.99
CA VAL A 283 -18.86 -8.74 -21.67
C VAL A 283 -17.66 -9.67 -21.55
N THR A 284 -17.85 -10.75 -20.78
CA THR A 284 -16.86 -11.82 -20.64
C THR A 284 -16.69 -12.42 -22.03
N LYS A 285 -15.53 -12.19 -22.66
CA LYS A 285 -15.07 -13.01 -23.79
C LYS A 285 -14.26 -14.18 -23.26
#